data_AF-A0A7G2SGQ1-F1
#
_entry.id   AF-A0A7G2SGQ1-F1
#
_cell.length_a   1.000
_cell.length_b   1.000
_cell.length_c   1.000
_cell.angle_alpha   90.00
_cell.angle_beta   90.00
_cell.angle_gamma   90.00
#
_symmetry.space_group_name_H-M   'P 1'
#
loop_
_entity.id
_entity.type
_entity.pdbx_description
1 polymer ?
#
loop_
_entity_poly.entity_id
_entity_poly.type
_entity_poly.pdbx_seq_one_letter_code
_entity_poly.pdbx_strand_id
1 'polypeptide(L)'
;METIQAEQILKHFSGRMGVLAVQPLGKSPAPRELELEVDTYLSNHVKEQKECYGIYLVDENNQVKCTCVDFDNHDNDPNPKWKEQAYETYNHLKKMGLDPVFEISSSGSGAHVWLFFSEPIDAGKAIFFWKSVDSKLNIGYKEIYPRQAKLREGGLGNQVRLPYWNKSRIIDPNAGPDDIGFDEVDTITPVELDEYIQAYGYKEKEVPVFEGSDELPERVAELVATTNSSVAQRWNGILPEGFNDTTNSSKAYALARDLVYERIPTDEIEQSLRVWCNLNSYDKPDTWIKTTVANAYKGVSDNVAKKLAIEEDPEGNTLFSCINKFVNRIGYDNYFGSGIKPLDDSIDGVGPGEMAIIAARPGHGKSAIALQWLMHAARNGTPVLMLNAEMGRIEIGRRAIQTLIGGDESEWQNRQKEIEYKATELIEKLPFYFHNVSTLEHVEKYMAHYAKKGVQLIAVDYLQLLRAGKKQGRYEAVTEISQRIKTSAREHNVGVLALCQVSRDVERRDNVHFNASDLRESGQLEQDADLIMFGWWHARGAYNRDPKKYDLHIAKRRNGPIRTAKVELSFDAPRQQFRW
;
A
#
# COMPACT_ATOMS: atom_id res chain seq x y z
N MET A 1 8.30 -49.04 -8.92
CA MET A 1 9.02 -48.74 -7.67
C MET A 1 9.29 -47.25 -7.58
N GLU A 2 10.11 -46.65 -8.45
CA GLU A 2 10.38 -45.20 -8.45
C GLU A 2 9.12 -44.32 -8.57
N THR A 3 8.15 -44.67 -9.42
CA THR A 3 6.89 -43.90 -9.54
C THR A 3 6.05 -43.93 -8.27
N ILE A 4 5.94 -45.10 -7.65
CA ILE A 4 5.21 -45.27 -6.38
C ILE A 4 5.93 -44.48 -5.28
N GLN A 5 7.25 -44.55 -5.21
CA GLN A 5 8.04 -43.76 -4.25
C GLN A 5 7.86 -42.25 -4.46
N ALA A 6 7.84 -41.78 -5.71
CA ALA A 6 7.58 -40.38 -6.00
C ALA A 6 6.17 -39.92 -5.61
N GLU A 7 5.15 -40.74 -5.86
CA GLU A 7 3.78 -40.49 -5.38
C GLU A 7 3.75 -40.36 -3.84
N GLN A 8 4.44 -41.25 -3.13
CA GLN A 8 4.48 -41.22 -1.66
C GLN A 8 5.27 -40.01 -1.13
N ILE A 9 6.40 -39.64 -1.76
CA ILE A 9 7.14 -38.43 -1.40
C ILE A 9 6.25 -37.21 -1.54
N LEU A 10 5.61 -37.00 -2.69
CA LEU A 10 4.78 -35.82 -2.93
C LEU A 10 3.52 -35.79 -2.05
N LYS A 11 3.03 -36.96 -1.64
CA LYS A 11 1.91 -37.08 -0.70
C LYS A 11 2.30 -36.70 0.73
N HIS A 12 3.42 -37.22 1.24
CA HIS A 12 3.79 -37.11 2.65
C HIS A 12 4.70 -35.92 2.96
N PHE A 13 5.63 -35.58 2.07
CA PHE A 13 6.48 -34.39 2.18
C PHE A 13 5.74 -33.19 1.61
N SER A 14 4.65 -32.81 2.27
CA SER A 14 3.79 -31.70 1.85
C SER A 14 3.94 -30.51 2.78
N GLY A 15 3.89 -29.32 2.18
CA GLY A 15 3.89 -28.04 2.89
C GLY A 15 2.77 -27.15 2.35
N ARG A 16 3.06 -25.86 2.20
CA ARG A 16 2.13 -24.87 1.65
C ARG A 16 1.69 -25.26 0.23
N MET A 17 0.38 -25.29 0.02
CA MET A 17 -0.23 -25.58 -1.27
C MET A 17 0.08 -24.50 -2.30
N GLY A 18 0.32 -24.91 -3.55
CA GLY A 18 0.47 -24.02 -4.69
C GLY A 18 1.81 -23.28 -4.81
N VAL A 19 2.76 -23.49 -3.90
CA VAL A 19 4.08 -22.84 -3.97
C VAL A 19 5.22 -23.76 -3.53
N LEU A 20 6.27 -23.82 -4.35
CA LEU A 20 7.46 -24.63 -4.09
C LEU A 20 8.72 -23.80 -4.21
N ALA A 21 9.76 -24.20 -3.49
CA ALA A 21 11.11 -23.70 -3.71
C ALA A 21 11.72 -24.46 -4.89
N VAL A 22 12.08 -23.75 -5.96
CA VAL A 22 12.71 -24.33 -7.15
C VAL A 22 14.12 -23.79 -7.28
N GLN A 23 15.08 -24.69 -7.39
CA GLN A 23 16.49 -24.36 -7.57
C GLN A 23 17.02 -25.06 -8.84
N PRO A 24 17.13 -24.33 -9.96
CA PRO A 24 17.86 -24.81 -11.12
C PRO A 24 19.35 -25.00 -10.80
N LEU A 25 20.00 -25.90 -11.52
CA LEU A 25 21.43 -26.17 -11.35
C LEU A 25 22.28 -24.87 -11.38
N GLY A 26 23.06 -24.65 -10.32
CA GLY A 26 23.95 -23.48 -10.17
C GLY A 26 23.27 -22.16 -9.79
N LYS A 27 21.96 -22.16 -9.50
CA LYS A 27 21.22 -20.98 -9.01
C LYS A 27 20.84 -21.13 -7.54
N SER A 28 20.38 -20.04 -6.93
CA SER A 28 19.77 -20.06 -5.60
C SER A 28 18.30 -20.51 -5.70
N PRO A 29 17.76 -21.20 -4.66
CA PRO A 29 16.34 -21.55 -4.60
C PRO A 29 15.47 -20.29 -4.60
N ALA A 30 14.39 -20.31 -5.38
CA ALA A 30 13.39 -19.25 -5.45
C ALA A 30 11.97 -19.82 -5.41
N PRO A 31 11.01 -19.12 -4.80
CA PRO A 31 9.62 -19.56 -4.79
C PRO A 31 9.01 -19.51 -6.19
N ARG A 32 8.20 -20.51 -6.52
CA ARG A 32 7.45 -20.58 -7.78
C ARG A 32 6.06 -21.14 -7.50
N GLU A 33 5.05 -20.47 -8.03
CA GLU A 33 3.67 -20.94 -7.96
C GLU A 33 3.48 -22.11 -8.93
N LEU A 34 3.40 -23.32 -8.39
CA LEU A 34 3.15 -24.55 -9.13
C LEU A 34 2.68 -25.67 -8.19
N GLU A 35 1.91 -26.60 -8.74
CA GLU A 35 1.72 -27.93 -8.16
C GLU A 35 2.66 -28.91 -8.89
N LEU A 36 3.41 -29.69 -8.12
CA LEU A 36 4.45 -30.56 -8.69
C LEU A 36 3.88 -31.94 -8.99
N GLU A 37 3.83 -32.27 -10.27
CA GLU A 37 3.39 -33.58 -10.77
C GLU A 37 4.49 -34.65 -10.61
N VAL A 38 4.07 -35.90 -10.40
CA VAL A 38 4.95 -37.07 -10.20
C VAL A 38 5.99 -37.21 -11.31
N ASP A 39 5.57 -37.13 -12.57
CA ASP A 39 6.47 -37.26 -13.73
C ASP A 39 7.50 -36.11 -13.80
N THR A 40 7.12 -34.93 -13.34
CA THR A 40 8.01 -33.75 -13.32
C THR A 40 9.04 -33.88 -12.19
N TYR A 41 8.61 -34.31 -11.01
CA TYR A 41 9.51 -34.61 -9.90
C TYR A 41 10.49 -35.73 -10.28
N LEU A 42 10.01 -36.83 -10.85
CA LEU A 42 10.88 -37.93 -11.27
C LEU A 42 11.89 -37.51 -12.33
N SER A 43 11.45 -36.82 -13.37
CA SER A 43 12.35 -36.40 -14.46
C SER A 43 13.36 -35.37 -13.97
N ASN A 44 12.92 -34.25 -13.41
CA ASN A 44 13.81 -33.14 -13.12
C ASN A 44 14.57 -33.28 -11.79
N HIS A 45 13.96 -33.86 -10.75
CA HIS A 45 14.54 -33.91 -9.41
C HIS A 45 15.29 -35.20 -9.15
N VAL A 46 14.67 -36.35 -9.44
CA VAL A 46 15.21 -37.66 -9.07
C VAL A 46 16.20 -38.18 -10.12
N LYS A 47 15.77 -38.23 -11.39
CA LYS A 47 16.54 -38.89 -12.47
C LYS A 47 17.57 -37.98 -13.11
N GLU A 48 17.14 -36.84 -13.63
CA GLU A 48 17.99 -35.97 -14.43
C GLU A 48 18.72 -34.90 -13.62
N GLN A 49 18.33 -34.67 -12.36
CA GLN A 49 18.99 -33.74 -11.43
C GLN A 49 19.14 -32.33 -12.03
N LYS A 50 18.12 -31.88 -12.77
CA LYS A 50 18.06 -30.57 -13.46
C LYS A 50 17.54 -29.46 -12.57
N GLU A 51 16.53 -29.76 -11.76
CA GLU A 51 15.88 -28.82 -10.85
C GLU A 51 15.63 -29.44 -9.49
N CYS A 52 16.19 -28.81 -8.46
CA CYS A 52 15.94 -29.17 -7.08
C CYS A 52 14.62 -28.54 -6.63
N TYR A 53 13.78 -29.33 -5.99
CA TYR A 53 12.49 -28.93 -5.46
C TYR A 53 12.53 -29.01 -3.94
N GLY A 54 11.91 -28.03 -3.30
CA GLY A 54 11.72 -27.98 -1.86
C GLY A 54 10.34 -27.44 -1.51
N ILE A 55 9.92 -27.71 -0.29
CA ILE A 55 8.61 -27.34 0.25
C ILE A 55 8.76 -26.28 1.32
N TYR A 56 7.79 -25.37 1.39
CA TYR A 56 7.63 -24.47 2.53
C TYR A 56 6.74 -25.15 3.56
N LEU A 57 7.30 -25.65 4.66
CA LEU A 57 6.57 -26.53 5.58
C LEU A 57 5.33 -25.90 6.22
N VAL A 58 5.43 -24.62 6.61
CA VAL A 58 4.38 -23.90 7.32
C VAL A 58 3.37 -23.36 6.32
N ASP A 59 2.12 -23.76 6.47
CA ASP A 59 1.01 -23.26 5.66
C ASP A 59 0.48 -21.90 6.15
N GLU A 60 -0.53 -21.38 5.46
CA GLU A 60 -1.17 -20.09 5.75
C GLU A 60 -1.92 -20.04 7.10
N ASN A 61 -2.24 -21.21 7.67
CA ASN A 61 -2.84 -21.34 8.99
C ASN A 61 -1.80 -21.58 10.09
N ASN A 62 -0.51 -21.48 9.76
CA ASN A 62 0.61 -21.77 10.65
C ASN A 62 0.69 -23.24 11.08
N GLN A 63 0.27 -24.15 10.21
CA GLN A 63 0.28 -25.60 10.44
C GLN A 63 1.31 -26.32 9.58
N VAL A 64 1.69 -27.53 9.96
CA VAL A 64 2.61 -28.42 9.24
C VAL A 64 2.07 -29.86 9.16
N LYS A 65 2.40 -30.56 8.07
CA LYS A 65 2.10 -32.01 7.89
C LYS A 65 3.31 -32.92 8.09
N CYS A 66 4.51 -32.36 8.08
CA CYS A 66 5.73 -33.06 8.43
C CYS A 66 6.73 -32.09 9.09
N THR A 67 7.73 -32.66 9.75
CA THR A 67 8.76 -31.92 10.47
C THR A 67 10.05 -32.70 10.44
N CYS A 68 11.19 -32.02 10.54
CA CYS A 68 12.49 -32.70 10.60
C CYS A 68 13.54 -31.92 11.38
N VAL A 69 14.58 -32.64 11.75
CA VAL A 69 15.85 -32.06 12.19
C VAL A 69 16.88 -32.33 11.11
N ASP A 70 17.63 -31.29 10.76
CA ASP A 70 18.74 -31.37 9.84
C ASP A 70 20.06 -31.46 10.60
N PHE A 71 20.88 -32.43 10.20
CA PHE A 71 22.19 -32.69 10.77
C PHE A 71 23.22 -32.55 9.65
N ASP A 72 24.04 -31.51 9.72
CA ASP A 72 25.07 -31.26 8.71
C ASP A 72 26.47 -31.17 9.33
N ASN A 73 27.46 -31.53 8.53
CA ASN A 73 28.88 -31.29 8.79
C ASN A 73 29.50 -30.53 7.63
N HIS A 74 29.52 -29.20 7.76
CA HIS A 74 30.10 -28.28 6.78
C HIS A 74 31.52 -27.87 7.15
N ASP A 75 32.37 -27.61 6.16
CA ASP A 75 33.76 -27.19 6.37
C ASP A 75 33.87 -25.87 7.17
N ASN A 76 32.88 -24.98 7.05
CA ASN A 76 32.85 -23.69 7.74
C ASN A 76 32.25 -23.77 9.16
N ASP A 77 31.56 -24.86 9.51
CA ASP A 77 30.97 -25.11 10.82
C ASP A 77 30.98 -26.62 11.12
N PRO A 78 32.17 -27.19 11.37
CA PRO A 78 32.34 -28.63 11.46
C PRO A 78 31.64 -29.20 12.70
N ASN A 79 30.78 -30.18 12.49
CA ASN A 79 30.18 -30.99 13.53
C ASN A 79 30.61 -32.46 13.35
N PRO A 80 31.77 -32.87 13.89
CA PRO A 80 32.28 -34.24 13.68
C PRO A 80 31.37 -35.32 14.29
N LYS A 81 30.44 -34.96 15.19
CA LYS A 81 29.52 -35.87 15.86
C LYS A 81 28.13 -35.96 15.21
N TRP A 82 27.90 -35.26 14.10
CA TRP A 82 26.57 -35.18 13.48
C TRP A 82 25.95 -36.56 13.20
N LYS A 83 26.74 -37.56 12.75
CA LYS A 83 26.24 -38.93 12.49
C LYS A 83 25.75 -39.61 13.76
N GLU A 84 26.56 -39.54 14.81
CA GLU A 84 26.22 -40.11 16.12
C GLU A 84 24.92 -39.47 16.64
N GLN A 85 24.81 -38.15 16.54
CA GLN A 85 23.63 -37.38 16.94
C GLN A 85 22.38 -37.72 16.12
N ALA A 86 22.51 -37.85 14.80
CA ALA A 86 21.41 -38.23 13.92
C ALA A 86 20.92 -39.65 14.21
N TYR A 87 21.85 -40.59 14.43
CA TYR A 87 21.54 -41.98 14.73
C TYR A 87 20.93 -42.14 16.12
N GLU A 88 21.44 -41.40 17.11
CA GLU A 88 20.88 -41.34 18.45
C GLU A 88 19.44 -40.81 18.42
N THR A 89 19.20 -39.73 17.66
CA THR A 89 17.86 -39.17 17.44
C THR A 89 16.92 -40.20 16.82
N TYR A 90 17.31 -40.84 15.72
CA TYR A 90 16.52 -41.87 15.03
C TYR A 90 16.18 -43.05 15.97
N ASN A 91 17.19 -43.58 16.67
CA ASN A 91 17.00 -44.72 17.57
C ASN A 91 16.15 -44.38 18.79
N HIS A 92 16.24 -43.15 19.28
CA HIS A 92 15.42 -42.67 20.38
C HIS A 92 13.95 -42.57 19.97
N LEU A 93 13.66 -42.00 18.80
CA LEU A 93 12.30 -41.95 18.24
C LEU A 93 11.73 -43.37 18.03
N LYS A 94 12.50 -44.30 17.48
CA LYS A 94 12.09 -45.71 17.35
C LYS A 94 11.76 -46.35 18.70
N LYS A 95 12.55 -46.07 19.76
CA LYS A 95 12.27 -46.55 21.13
C LYS A 95 10.99 -45.97 21.72
N MET A 96 10.56 -44.79 21.27
CA MET A 96 9.28 -44.19 21.65
C MET A 96 8.09 -44.85 20.95
N GLY A 97 8.32 -45.72 19.96
CA GLY A 97 7.28 -46.28 19.11
C GLY A 97 6.94 -45.44 17.89
N LEU A 98 7.78 -44.46 17.54
CA LEU A 98 7.65 -43.66 16.33
C LEU A 98 8.41 -44.29 15.16
N ASP A 99 7.98 -43.99 13.92
CA ASP A 99 8.65 -44.43 12.70
C ASP A 99 9.27 -43.25 11.93
N PRO A 100 10.45 -42.77 12.35
CA PRO A 100 11.13 -41.70 11.64
C PRO A 100 11.67 -42.16 10.28
N VAL A 101 11.57 -41.30 9.27
CA VAL A 101 12.25 -41.50 7.98
C VAL A 101 13.62 -40.84 8.03
N PHE A 102 14.67 -41.62 7.76
CA PHE A 102 16.05 -41.15 7.76
C PHE A 102 16.56 -40.95 6.33
N GLU A 103 16.78 -39.71 5.94
CA GLU A 103 17.36 -39.36 4.65
C GLU A 103 18.84 -38.99 4.83
N ILE A 104 19.76 -39.63 4.11
CA ILE A 104 21.18 -39.28 4.13
C ILE A 104 21.61 -38.65 2.81
N SER A 105 22.44 -37.60 2.89
CA SER A 105 23.02 -36.97 1.71
C SER A 105 23.99 -37.92 0.97
N SER A 106 24.18 -37.70 -0.32
CA SER A 106 25.10 -38.54 -1.13
C SER A 106 26.56 -38.41 -0.75
N SER A 107 26.99 -37.21 -0.29
CA SER A 107 28.31 -36.99 0.30
C SER A 107 28.48 -37.72 1.64
N GLY A 108 27.37 -38.16 2.25
CA GLY A 108 27.36 -38.77 3.57
C GLY A 108 27.92 -37.83 4.61
N SER A 109 27.66 -36.52 4.45
CA SER A 109 28.07 -35.41 5.33
C SER A 109 26.87 -34.67 5.95
N GLY A 110 25.66 -35.14 5.67
CA GLY A 110 24.44 -34.60 6.27
C GLY A 110 23.29 -35.61 6.24
N ALA A 111 22.29 -35.41 7.09
CA ALA A 111 21.07 -36.20 7.13
C ALA A 111 19.89 -35.42 7.69
N HIS A 112 18.70 -35.77 7.21
CA HIS A 112 17.45 -35.35 7.81
C HIS A 112 16.78 -36.53 8.54
N VAL A 113 16.25 -36.26 9.73
CA VAL A 113 15.36 -37.19 10.44
C VAL A 113 13.96 -36.62 10.42
N TRP A 114 13.05 -37.27 9.70
CA TRP A 114 11.70 -36.79 9.43
C TRP A 114 10.64 -37.50 10.27
N LEU A 115 9.58 -36.76 10.61
CA LEU A 115 8.33 -37.27 11.16
C LEU A 115 7.15 -36.70 10.37
N PHE A 116 6.06 -37.47 10.30
CA PHE A 116 4.85 -37.14 9.56
C PHE A 116 3.63 -37.15 10.46
N PHE A 117 2.65 -36.32 10.13
CA PHE A 117 1.41 -36.19 10.90
C PHE A 117 0.21 -36.65 10.07
N SER A 118 -0.74 -37.32 10.72
CA SER A 118 -1.96 -37.80 10.06
C SER A 118 -2.88 -36.64 9.66
N GLU A 119 -2.78 -35.54 10.39
CA GLU A 119 -3.52 -34.30 10.19
C GLU A 119 -2.56 -33.10 10.36
N PRO A 120 -2.82 -31.93 9.73
CA PRO A 120 -2.02 -30.73 9.98
C PRO A 120 -2.01 -30.34 11.46
N ILE A 121 -0.83 -30.05 12.01
CA ILE A 121 -0.65 -29.59 13.40
C ILE A 121 -0.06 -28.19 13.47
N ASP A 122 -0.26 -27.48 14.57
CA ASP A 122 0.39 -26.19 14.82
C ASP A 122 1.93 -26.31 14.71
N ALA A 123 2.55 -25.44 13.91
CA ALA A 123 3.99 -25.44 13.67
C ALA A 123 4.81 -25.26 14.95
N GLY A 124 4.27 -24.54 15.94
CA GLY A 124 4.86 -24.40 17.26
C GLY A 124 4.94 -25.74 17.99
N LYS A 125 3.89 -26.57 17.96
CA LYS A 125 3.90 -27.91 18.56
C LYS A 125 5.01 -28.80 18.00
N ALA A 126 5.21 -28.80 16.67
CA ALA A 126 6.29 -29.54 16.04
C ALA A 126 7.68 -29.07 16.53
N ILE A 127 7.89 -27.75 16.63
CA ILE A 127 9.13 -27.16 17.16
C ILE A 127 9.34 -27.56 18.63
N PHE A 128 8.28 -27.51 19.44
CA PHE A 128 8.34 -27.86 20.85
C PHE A 128 8.65 -29.34 21.07
N PHE A 129 8.09 -30.23 20.25
CA PHE A 129 8.44 -31.64 20.27
C PHE A 129 9.94 -31.85 20.03
N TRP A 130 10.50 -31.27 18.97
CA TRP A 130 11.94 -31.42 18.68
C TRP A 130 12.83 -30.81 19.76
N LYS A 131 12.47 -29.66 20.33
CA LYS A 131 13.20 -29.10 21.47
C LYS A 131 13.15 -30.00 22.71
N SER A 132 12.06 -30.75 22.89
CA SER A 132 11.93 -31.70 24.00
C SER A 132 12.83 -32.92 23.81
N VAL A 133 12.86 -33.46 22.58
CA VAL A 133 13.80 -34.52 22.20
C VAL A 133 15.25 -34.04 22.34
N ASP A 134 15.55 -32.83 21.87
CA ASP A 134 16.87 -32.22 21.98
C ASP A 134 17.33 -32.09 23.43
N SER A 135 16.45 -31.58 24.31
CA SER A 135 16.73 -31.45 25.73
C SER A 135 16.95 -32.81 26.41
N LYS A 136 16.26 -33.86 25.95
CA LYS A 136 16.43 -35.20 26.51
C LYS A 136 17.75 -35.82 26.13
N LEU A 137 18.13 -35.70 24.85
CA LEU A 137 19.35 -36.29 24.29
C LEU A 137 20.57 -35.39 24.52
N ASN A 138 20.36 -34.12 24.85
CA ASN A 138 21.39 -33.10 25.02
C ASN A 138 22.30 -32.98 23.78
N ILE A 139 21.68 -32.92 22.60
CA ILE A 139 22.38 -32.89 21.31
C ILE A 139 22.74 -31.45 20.90
N GLY A 140 21.83 -30.50 21.12
CA GLY A 140 21.90 -29.12 20.67
C GLY A 140 21.54 -28.97 19.19
N TYR A 141 20.33 -29.38 18.80
CA TYR A 141 19.86 -29.26 17.41
C TYR A 141 19.99 -27.82 16.89
N LYS A 142 20.81 -27.64 15.84
CA LYS A 142 21.01 -26.34 15.19
C LYS A 142 19.86 -25.99 14.25
N GLU A 143 19.31 -26.98 13.58
CA GLU A 143 18.34 -26.79 12.50
C GLU A 143 17.10 -27.68 12.71
N ILE A 144 16.07 -27.09 13.31
CA ILE A 144 14.74 -27.70 13.45
C ILE A 144 13.81 -27.08 12.41
N TYR A 145 13.08 -27.90 11.69
CA TYR A 145 12.13 -27.48 10.66
C TYR A 145 10.71 -27.89 11.02
N PRO A 146 9.76 -26.94 11.10
CA PRO A 146 9.89 -25.54 10.70
C PRO A 146 10.73 -24.69 11.68
N ARG A 147 11.51 -23.71 11.21
CA ARG A 147 12.28 -22.82 12.11
C ARG A 147 11.42 -21.75 12.82
N GLN A 148 10.14 -21.66 12.48
CA GLN A 148 9.23 -20.64 12.99
C GLN A 148 7.82 -21.20 13.16
N ALA A 149 7.16 -20.77 14.23
CA ALA A 149 5.78 -21.17 14.52
C ALA A 149 4.75 -20.35 13.76
N LYS A 150 5.10 -19.16 13.26
CA LYS A 150 4.17 -18.28 12.53
C LYS A 150 4.80 -17.70 11.26
N LEU A 151 3.99 -17.55 10.22
CA LEU A 151 4.32 -16.78 9.04
C LEU A 151 4.21 -15.28 9.33
N ARG A 152 5.09 -14.49 8.71
CA ARG A 152 4.93 -13.04 8.63
C ARG A 152 3.96 -12.72 7.52
N GLU A 153 3.30 -11.56 7.59
CA GLU A 153 2.42 -11.08 6.52
C GLU A 153 3.18 -11.08 5.17
N GLY A 154 2.66 -11.81 4.18
CA GLY A 154 3.28 -12.02 2.87
C GLY A 154 4.51 -12.94 2.82
N GLY A 155 4.91 -13.56 3.95
CA GLY A 155 6.04 -14.49 4.02
C GLY A 155 5.68 -15.94 3.68
N LEU A 156 6.61 -16.67 3.07
CA LEU A 156 6.40 -18.07 2.66
C LEU A 156 6.88 -19.11 3.68
N GLY A 157 7.75 -18.75 4.62
CA GLY A 157 8.36 -19.72 5.52
C GLY A 157 9.80 -20.06 5.15
N ASN A 158 10.42 -20.98 5.89
CA ASN A 158 11.67 -21.61 5.47
C ASN A 158 11.35 -22.82 4.59
N GLN A 159 12.11 -22.98 3.52
CA GLN A 159 12.04 -24.17 2.69
C GLN A 159 12.88 -25.32 3.24
N VAL A 160 12.43 -26.55 3.00
CA VAL A 160 13.22 -27.77 3.15
C VAL A 160 13.22 -28.52 1.82
N ARG A 161 14.36 -29.10 1.46
CA ARG A 161 14.51 -29.82 0.19
C ARG A 161 13.71 -31.14 0.23
N LEU A 162 13.09 -31.50 -0.88
CA LEU A 162 12.52 -32.84 -1.05
C LEU A 162 13.64 -33.90 -1.14
N PRO A 163 13.38 -35.15 -0.73
CA PRO A 163 14.36 -36.23 -0.83
C PRO A 163 14.77 -36.57 -2.27
N TYR A 164 15.81 -37.41 -2.41
CA TYR A 164 16.37 -37.91 -3.67
C TYR A 164 17.07 -36.88 -4.57
N TRP A 165 17.22 -35.63 -4.14
CA TRP A 165 18.12 -34.69 -4.80
C TRP A 165 19.58 -35.07 -4.58
N ASN A 166 20.38 -34.87 -5.62
CA ASN A 166 21.81 -35.18 -5.69
C ASN A 166 22.14 -36.60 -5.21
N LYS A 167 21.26 -37.57 -5.51
CA LYS A 167 21.36 -38.98 -5.07
C LYS A 167 21.38 -39.16 -3.54
N SER A 168 20.68 -38.32 -2.78
CA SER A 168 20.35 -38.66 -1.40
C SER A 168 19.52 -39.95 -1.35
N ARG A 169 19.57 -40.66 -0.23
CA ARG A 169 18.96 -41.98 -0.07
C ARG A 169 18.19 -42.04 1.23
N ILE A 170 17.15 -42.86 1.25
CA ILE A 170 16.43 -43.18 2.47
C ILE A 170 16.98 -44.51 2.97
N ILE A 171 17.52 -44.52 4.17
CA ILE A 171 18.20 -45.68 4.73
C ILE A 171 17.62 -46.02 6.10
N ASP A 172 17.82 -47.26 6.56
CA ASP A 172 17.77 -47.56 7.98
C ASP A 172 19.20 -47.49 8.53
N PRO A 173 19.52 -46.50 9.40
CA PRO A 173 20.83 -46.35 10.03
C PRO A 173 21.39 -47.63 10.67
N ASN A 174 20.51 -48.56 11.07
CA ASN A 174 20.89 -49.82 11.71
C ASN A 174 21.04 -51.00 10.73
N ALA A 175 20.51 -50.89 9.50
CA ALA A 175 20.53 -51.98 8.52
C ALA A 175 21.64 -51.84 7.48
N GLY A 176 22.12 -50.62 7.21
CA GLY A 176 23.22 -50.37 6.27
C GLY A 176 22.97 -49.15 5.38
N PRO A 177 23.86 -48.91 4.39
CA PRO A 177 23.80 -47.73 3.52
C PRO A 177 22.87 -47.90 2.31
N ASP A 178 22.22 -49.06 2.19
CA ASP A 178 21.36 -49.39 1.06
C ASP A 178 20.09 -48.53 1.11
N ASP A 179 19.69 -48.03 -0.05
CA ASP A 179 18.47 -47.23 -0.19
C ASP A 179 17.26 -48.16 -0.06
N ILE A 180 16.58 -48.06 1.08
CA ILE A 180 15.40 -48.89 1.39
C ILE A 180 14.11 -48.26 0.86
N GLY A 181 14.13 -46.96 0.53
CA GLY A 181 12.92 -46.20 0.27
C GLY A 181 11.88 -46.34 1.39
N PHE A 182 10.61 -46.16 1.05
CA PHE A 182 9.47 -46.50 1.92
C PHE A 182 8.20 -46.70 1.07
N ASP A 183 7.30 -47.58 1.50
CA ASP A 183 6.01 -47.83 0.84
C ASP A 183 4.87 -47.00 1.46
N GLU A 184 4.83 -46.92 2.79
CA GLU A 184 4.01 -46.01 3.59
C GLU A 184 4.86 -45.46 4.75
N VAL A 185 4.53 -44.27 5.24
CA VAL A 185 5.12 -43.71 6.48
C VAL A 185 4.09 -43.80 7.59
N ASP A 186 4.49 -44.26 8.77
CA ASP A 186 3.61 -44.09 9.93
C ASP A 186 3.48 -42.60 10.25
N THR A 187 2.29 -42.24 10.71
CA THR A 187 1.94 -40.85 11.00
C THR A 187 1.55 -40.69 12.45
N ILE A 188 1.94 -39.57 13.05
CA ILE A 188 1.64 -39.22 14.43
C ILE A 188 0.35 -38.39 14.44
N THR A 189 -0.61 -38.77 15.27
CA THR A 189 -1.80 -37.96 15.51
C THR A 189 -1.48 -36.76 16.41
N PRO A 190 -2.25 -35.66 16.34
CA PRO A 190 -2.06 -34.53 17.25
C PRO A 190 -2.10 -34.93 18.74
N VAL A 191 -2.93 -35.93 19.08
CA VAL A 191 -3.08 -36.45 20.45
C VAL A 191 -1.82 -37.19 20.90
N GLU A 192 -1.29 -38.11 20.08
CA GLU A 192 -0.05 -38.83 20.40
C GLU A 192 1.12 -37.85 20.54
N LEU A 193 1.19 -36.82 19.69
CA LEU A 193 2.23 -35.80 19.80
C LEU A 193 2.18 -35.06 21.14
N ASP A 194 0.98 -34.68 21.59
CA ASP A 194 0.78 -34.02 22.89
C ASP A 194 1.20 -34.94 24.05
N GLU A 195 0.89 -36.24 23.98
CA GLU A 195 1.34 -37.24 24.96
C GLU A 195 2.87 -37.34 25.01
N TYR A 196 3.54 -37.34 23.85
CA TYR A 196 5.00 -37.36 23.80
C TYR A 196 5.61 -36.08 24.39
N ILE A 197 5.08 -34.90 24.06
CA ILE A 197 5.55 -33.63 24.61
C ILE A 197 5.44 -33.64 26.15
N GLN A 198 4.31 -34.10 26.69
CA GLN A 198 4.09 -34.23 28.13
C GLN A 198 5.07 -35.21 28.78
N ALA A 199 5.34 -36.35 28.15
CA ALA A 199 6.26 -37.37 28.66
C ALA A 199 7.71 -36.86 28.84
N TYR A 200 8.14 -35.85 28.07
CA TYR A 200 9.45 -35.22 28.22
C TYR A 200 9.54 -34.21 29.37
N GLY A 201 8.47 -34.06 30.17
CA GLY A 201 8.42 -33.11 31.27
C GLY A 201 8.41 -31.65 30.80
N TYR A 202 8.24 -31.43 29.50
CA TYR A 202 8.05 -30.10 28.95
C TYR A 202 6.60 -29.69 29.16
N LYS A 203 6.39 -28.68 30.00
CA LYS A 203 5.10 -28.01 30.11
C LYS A 203 5.14 -26.86 29.11
N GLU A 204 4.22 -26.87 28.15
CA GLU A 204 3.85 -25.61 27.49
C GLU A 204 3.65 -24.59 28.62
N LYS A 205 4.23 -23.38 28.48
CA LYS A 205 3.91 -22.34 29.45
C LYS A 205 2.43 -22.07 29.24
N GLU A 206 1.59 -22.71 30.04
CA GLU A 206 0.16 -22.44 30.09
C GLU A 206 0.05 -20.93 30.24
N VAL A 207 -0.37 -20.30 29.15
CA VAL A 207 -0.71 -18.88 29.16
C VAL A 207 -2.09 -18.88 29.78
N PRO A 208 -2.27 -18.37 31.01
CA PRO A 208 -3.58 -18.29 31.61
C PRO A 208 -4.54 -17.62 30.62
N VAL A 209 -5.68 -18.25 30.39
CA VAL A 209 -6.73 -17.66 29.56
C VAL A 209 -7.16 -16.40 30.28
N PHE A 210 -6.96 -15.25 29.63
CA PHE A 210 -7.46 -14.00 30.15
C PHE A 210 -8.99 -14.04 30.02
N GLU A 211 -9.70 -14.05 31.15
CA GLU A 211 -11.18 -14.09 31.18
C GLU A 211 -11.83 -12.77 30.71
N GLY A 212 -11.05 -11.84 30.15
CA GLY A 212 -11.49 -10.54 29.71
C GLY A 212 -11.44 -9.49 30.82
N SER A 213 -11.30 -8.24 30.41
CA SER A 213 -11.62 -7.06 31.21
C SER A 213 -12.39 -6.14 30.27
N ASP A 214 -13.56 -5.65 30.71
CA ASP A 214 -14.36 -4.68 29.95
C ASP A 214 -13.58 -3.37 29.68
N GLU A 215 -12.46 -3.16 30.37
CA GLU A 215 -11.58 -2.01 30.22
C GLU A 215 -10.48 -2.18 29.17
N LEU A 216 -10.32 -3.37 28.55
CA LEU A 216 -9.30 -3.61 27.54
C LEU A 216 -9.84 -3.25 26.14
N PRO A 217 -9.09 -2.53 25.28
CA PRO A 217 -9.49 -2.29 23.91
C PRO A 217 -9.71 -3.60 23.15
N GLU A 218 -10.76 -3.67 22.32
CA GLU A 218 -11.20 -4.88 21.61
C GLU A 218 -10.06 -5.59 20.87
N ARG A 219 -9.27 -4.84 20.08
CA ARG A 219 -8.13 -5.39 19.33
C ARG A 219 -7.07 -6.02 20.25
N VAL A 220 -6.84 -5.41 21.41
CA VAL A 220 -5.86 -5.94 22.37
C VAL A 220 -6.42 -7.15 23.09
N ALA A 221 -7.72 -7.16 23.41
CA ALA A 221 -8.39 -8.29 24.01
C ALA A 221 -8.33 -9.54 23.12
N GLU A 222 -8.56 -9.40 21.82
CA GLU A 222 -8.41 -10.50 20.85
C GLU A 222 -6.98 -11.07 20.83
N LEU A 223 -5.97 -10.18 20.81
CA LEU A 223 -4.57 -10.57 20.83
C LEU A 223 -4.19 -11.29 22.13
N VAL A 224 -4.70 -10.83 23.27
CA VAL A 224 -4.45 -11.44 24.59
C VAL A 224 -5.18 -12.80 24.73
N ALA A 225 -6.39 -12.93 24.19
CA ALA A 225 -7.17 -14.17 24.21
C ALA A 225 -6.57 -15.26 23.30
N THR A 226 -5.80 -14.86 22.29
CA THR A 226 -5.10 -15.78 21.39
C THR A 226 -3.89 -16.41 22.09
N THR A 227 -4.04 -17.62 22.63
CA THR A 227 -3.05 -18.35 23.46
C THR A 227 -1.61 -18.37 22.90
N ASN A 228 -1.45 -18.36 21.57
CA ASN A 228 -0.15 -18.42 20.90
C ASN A 228 0.39 -17.04 20.44
N SER A 229 -0.19 -15.91 20.84
CA SER A 229 0.32 -14.59 20.45
C SER A 229 1.48 -14.11 21.34
N SER A 230 2.42 -13.35 20.78
CA SER A 230 3.50 -12.70 21.54
C SER A 230 2.91 -11.77 22.60
N VAL A 231 1.85 -11.04 22.26
CA VAL A 231 1.11 -10.15 23.16
C VAL A 231 0.50 -10.92 24.32
N ALA A 232 -0.15 -12.06 24.10
CA ALA A 232 -0.71 -12.91 25.15
C ALA A 232 0.38 -13.42 26.11
N GLN A 233 1.54 -13.79 25.57
CA GLN A 233 2.69 -14.16 26.38
C GLN A 233 3.19 -12.97 27.23
N ARG A 234 3.34 -11.77 26.65
CA ARG A 234 3.78 -10.58 27.39
C ARG A 234 2.76 -10.13 28.42
N TRP A 235 1.48 -10.25 28.09
CA TRP A 235 0.36 -9.97 28.99
C TRP A 235 0.45 -10.85 30.25
N ASN A 236 0.79 -12.12 30.07
CA ASN A 236 0.99 -13.06 31.17
C ASN A 236 2.40 -13.00 31.79
N GLY A 237 3.16 -11.93 31.53
CA GLY A 237 4.44 -11.67 32.17
C GLY A 237 5.59 -12.55 31.68
N ILE A 238 5.41 -13.28 30.58
CA ILE A 238 6.45 -14.06 29.92
C ILE A 238 7.31 -13.10 29.10
N LEU A 239 8.60 -13.02 29.40
CA LEU A 239 9.53 -12.13 28.69
C LEU A 239 10.15 -12.79 27.43
N PRO A 240 10.54 -12.01 26.42
CA PRO A 240 11.28 -12.52 25.25
C PRO A 240 12.63 -13.11 25.67
N GLU A 241 13.18 -14.04 24.86
CA GLU A 241 14.55 -14.50 25.04
C GLU A 241 15.55 -13.32 25.01
N GLY A 242 16.53 -13.35 25.91
CA GLY A 242 17.52 -12.28 26.09
C GLY A 242 17.10 -11.14 27.03
N PHE A 243 15.86 -11.13 27.54
CA PHE A 243 15.47 -10.24 28.63
C PHE A 243 15.85 -10.85 29.99
N ASN A 244 16.93 -10.36 30.58
CA ASN A 244 17.41 -10.84 31.89
C ASN A 244 16.74 -10.12 33.07
N ASP A 245 16.14 -8.95 32.84
CA ASP A 245 15.43 -8.19 33.87
C ASP A 245 13.96 -8.62 33.93
N THR A 246 13.57 -9.20 35.06
CA THR A 246 12.22 -9.76 35.30
C THR A 246 11.28 -8.80 36.05
N THR A 247 11.68 -7.54 36.25
CA THR A 247 10.85 -6.52 36.91
C THR A 247 9.54 -6.26 36.16
N ASN A 248 8.52 -5.80 36.88
CA ASN A 248 7.25 -5.40 36.27
C ASN A 248 7.41 -4.23 35.27
N SER A 249 8.40 -3.36 35.46
CA SER A 249 8.80 -2.36 34.45
C SER A 249 9.23 -3.00 33.14
N SER A 250 10.08 -4.04 33.20
CA SER A 250 10.58 -4.71 32.01
C SER A 250 9.50 -5.53 31.31
N LYS A 251 8.57 -6.13 32.06
CA LYS A 251 7.37 -6.79 31.52
C LYS A 251 6.43 -5.83 30.82
N ALA A 252 6.10 -4.70 31.46
CA ALA A 252 5.27 -3.65 30.87
C ALA A 252 5.92 -3.07 29.59
N TYR A 253 7.23 -2.84 29.59
CA TYR A 253 7.95 -2.40 28.39
C TYR A 253 7.91 -3.46 27.27
N ALA A 254 8.12 -4.74 27.59
CA ALA A 254 8.06 -5.82 26.60
C ALA A 254 6.66 -5.94 25.98
N LEU A 255 5.62 -5.82 26.80
CA LEU A 255 4.23 -5.75 26.35
C LEU A 255 3.99 -4.55 25.42
N ALA A 256 4.38 -3.35 25.84
CA ALA A 256 4.27 -2.13 25.04
C ALA A 256 4.96 -2.29 23.68
N ARG A 257 6.16 -2.87 23.67
CA ARG A 257 6.94 -3.11 22.45
C ARG A 257 6.24 -4.07 21.50
N ASP A 258 5.71 -5.17 22.01
CA ASP A 258 5.02 -6.16 21.17
C ASP A 258 3.69 -5.57 20.64
N LEU A 259 2.98 -4.73 21.42
CA LEU A 259 1.81 -3.97 20.93
C LEU A 259 2.17 -2.94 19.83
N VAL A 260 3.34 -2.29 19.92
CA VAL A 260 3.84 -1.42 18.84
C VAL A 260 4.14 -2.24 17.57
N TYR A 261 4.69 -3.45 17.68
CA TYR A 261 4.91 -4.34 16.54
C TYR A 261 3.59 -4.77 15.87
N GLU A 262 2.54 -5.00 16.65
CA GLU A 262 1.18 -5.30 16.17
C GLU A 262 0.42 -4.04 15.66
N ARG A 263 1.08 -2.87 15.64
CA ARG A 263 0.53 -1.59 15.14
C ARG A 263 -0.75 -1.13 15.85
N ILE A 264 -0.85 -1.43 17.15
CA ILE A 264 -1.95 -0.96 17.99
C ILE A 264 -1.89 0.57 18.16
N PRO A 265 -3.01 1.31 18.10
CA PRO A 265 -3.03 2.75 18.35
C PRO A 265 -2.46 3.13 19.71
N THR A 266 -1.74 4.26 19.78
CA THR A 266 -1.03 4.70 20.98
C THR A 266 -1.93 4.78 22.22
N ASP A 267 -3.14 5.32 22.07
CA ASP A 267 -4.13 5.43 23.14
C ASP A 267 -4.58 4.05 23.66
N GLU A 268 -4.79 3.09 22.76
CA GLU A 268 -5.10 1.70 23.10
C GLU A 268 -3.92 1.01 23.80
N ILE A 269 -2.67 1.26 23.38
CA ILE A 269 -1.47 0.75 24.07
C ILE A 269 -1.40 1.32 25.48
N GLU A 270 -1.57 2.63 25.64
CA GLU A 270 -1.55 3.27 26.95
C GLU A 270 -2.66 2.71 27.86
N GLN A 271 -3.89 2.55 27.35
CA GLN A 271 -5.01 1.96 28.09
C GLN A 271 -4.69 0.53 28.53
N SER A 272 -4.16 -0.28 27.62
CA SER A 272 -3.77 -1.67 27.89
C SER A 272 -2.69 -1.77 28.95
N LEU A 273 -1.70 -0.86 28.95
CA LEU A 273 -0.70 -0.81 30.01
C LEU A 273 -1.28 -0.40 31.36
N ARG A 274 -2.27 0.49 31.41
CA ARG A 274 -2.96 0.85 32.67
C ARG A 274 -3.68 -0.38 33.24
N VAL A 275 -4.45 -1.09 32.41
CA VAL A 275 -5.12 -2.33 32.80
C VAL A 275 -4.11 -3.37 33.29
N TRP A 276 -3.03 -3.60 32.53
CA TRP A 276 -1.99 -4.54 32.90
C TRP A 276 -1.31 -4.18 34.23
N CYS A 277 -0.98 -2.91 34.45
CA CYS A 277 -0.39 -2.40 35.68
C CYS A 277 -1.31 -2.62 36.88
N ASN A 278 -2.60 -2.32 36.75
CA ASN A 278 -3.59 -2.54 37.80
C ASN A 278 -3.70 -4.02 38.18
N LEU A 279 -3.83 -4.91 37.19
CA LEU A 279 -3.92 -6.36 37.39
C LEU A 279 -2.68 -6.93 38.09
N ASN A 280 -1.51 -6.35 37.84
CA ASN A 280 -0.23 -6.80 38.42
C ASN A 280 0.15 -6.06 39.70
N SER A 281 -0.78 -5.32 40.33
CA SER A 281 -0.53 -4.49 41.52
C SER A 281 0.68 -3.57 41.35
N TYR A 282 0.86 -3.05 40.13
CA TYR A 282 1.99 -2.25 39.69
C TYR A 282 1.50 -0.90 39.18
N ASP A 283 0.69 -0.21 39.99
CA ASP A 283 0.09 1.08 39.61
C ASP A 283 1.16 2.15 39.32
N LYS A 284 0.95 2.90 38.24
CA LYS A 284 1.90 3.88 37.71
C LYS A 284 1.18 5.14 37.24
N PRO A 285 1.77 6.32 37.46
CA PRO A 285 1.19 7.55 36.97
C PRO A 285 1.18 7.59 35.44
N ASP A 286 0.26 8.35 34.88
CA ASP A 286 0.06 8.52 33.43
C ASP A 286 1.35 8.91 32.68
N THR A 287 2.20 9.73 33.32
CA THR A 287 3.49 10.14 32.79
C THR A 287 4.46 8.98 32.58
N TRP A 288 4.44 7.99 33.48
CA TRP A 288 5.24 6.78 33.35
C TRP A 288 4.72 5.88 32.22
N ILE A 289 3.40 5.75 32.08
CA ILE A 289 2.78 4.98 30.99
C ILE A 289 3.21 5.56 29.64
N LYS A 290 3.05 6.88 29.44
CA LYS A 290 3.46 7.58 28.22
C LYS A 290 4.95 7.44 27.91
N THR A 291 5.80 7.52 28.94
CA THR A 291 7.25 7.33 28.80
C THR A 291 7.60 5.91 28.37
N THR A 292 6.93 4.90 28.92
CA THR A 292 7.13 3.50 28.54
C THR A 292 6.72 3.25 27.09
N VAL A 293 5.59 3.80 26.64
CA VAL A 293 5.14 3.71 25.24
C VAL A 293 6.11 4.42 24.29
N ALA A 294 6.56 5.62 24.63
CA ALA A 294 7.56 6.35 23.84
C ALA A 294 8.89 5.58 23.71
N ASN A 295 9.35 4.97 24.81
CA ASN A 295 10.53 4.11 24.80
C ASN A 295 10.32 2.86 23.94
N ALA A 296 9.12 2.28 23.94
CA ALA A 296 8.78 1.13 23.10
C ALA A 296 8.87 1.49 21.61
N TYR A 297 8.29 2.62 21.18
CA TYR A 297 8.43 3.14 19.81
C TYR A 297 9.90 3.34 19.43
N LYS A 298 10.69 3.98 20.30
CA LYS A 298 12.13 4.19 20.08
C LYS A 298 12.87 2.86 19.93
N GLY A 299 12.62 1.91 20.82
CA GLY A 299 13.23 0.58 20.79
C GLY A 299 12.94 -0.19 19.50
N VAL A 300 11.70 -0.12 19.00
CA VAL A 300 11.31 -0.72 17.71
C VAL A 300 12.06 -0.06 16.55
N SER A 301 12.12 1.28 16.51
CA SER A 301 12.83 2.03 15.47
C SER A 301 14.34 1.76 15.46
N ASP A 302 15.01 1.81 16.62
CA ASP A 302 16.45 1.62 16.75
C ASP A 302 16.89 0.21 16.31
N ASN A 303 16.05 -0.80 16.57
CA ASN A 303 16.31 -2.18 16.13
C ASN A 303 16.28 -2.34 14.61
N VAL A 304 15.46 -1.56 13.91
CA VAL A 304 15.42 -1.54 12.43
C VAL A 304 16.66 -0.84 11.89
N ALA A 305 17.01 0.33 12.44
CA ALA A 305 18.17 1.11 12.04
C ALA A 305 19.49 0.34 12.22
N LYS A 306 19.66 -0.41 13.31
CA LYS A 306 20.86 -1.24 13.53
C LYS A 306 21.03 -2.39 12.54
N LYS A 307 19.94 -2.87 11.93
CA LYS A 307 19.97 -4.01 10.99
C LYS A 307 20.26 -3.59 9.55
N LEU A 308 20.16 -2.31 9.22
CA LEU A 308 20.26 -1.82 7.86
C LEU A 308 21.23 -0.64 7.81
N ALA A 309 22.35 -0.80 7.12
CA ALA A 309 23.20 0.32 6.72
C ALA A 309 22.51 1.07 5.57
N ILE A 310 21.52 1.89 5.90
CA ILE A 310 20.77 2.68 4.91
C ILE A 310 21.59 3.93 4.60
N GLU A 311 21.95 4.10 3.33
CA GLU A 311 22.53 5.36 2.83
C GLU A 311 21.48 6.48 2.85
N GLU A 312 21.88 7.68 3.29
CA GLU A 312 21.01 8.85 3.28
C GLU A 312 20.77 9.33 1.84
N ASP A 313 19.52 9.61 1.49
CA ASP A 313 19.17 10.29 0.23
C ASP A 313 19.59 11.78 0.33
N PRO A 314 20.53 12.26 -0.51
CA PRO A 314 21.00 13.65 -0.50
C PRO A 314 19.90 14.68 -0.76
N GLU A 315 18.82 14.30 -1.45
CA GLU A 315 17.68 15.19 -1.72
C GLU A 315 16.64 15.18 -0.59
N GLY A 316 16.80 14.28 0.39
CA GLY A 316 15.88 14.13 1.51
C GLY A 316 14.47 13.68 1.09
N ASN A 317 14.33 12.92 -0.01
CA ASN A 317 13.05 12.39 -0.49
C ASN A 317 12.64 11.13 0.28
N THR A 318 12.62 11.22 1.61
CA THR A 318 12.19 10.13 2.49
C THR A 318 10.68 10.20 2.72
N LEU A 319 10.06 9.05 3.04
CA LEU A 319 8.66 9.02 3.48
C LEU A 319 8.42 9.95 4.68
N PHE A 320 9.39 10.06 5.59
CA PHE A 320 9.36 10.99 6.72
C PHE A 320 9.30 12.46 6.27
N SER A 321 10.10 12.85 5.27
CA SER A 321 10.04 14.18 4.65
C SER A 321 8.67 14.46 4.03
N CYS A 322 8.06 13.49 3.35
CA CYS A 322 6.69 13.60 2.83
C CYS A 322 5.66 13.81 3.95
N ILE A 323 5.74 13.03 5.04
CA ILE A 323 4.86 13.17 6.20
C ILE A 323 5.02 14.56 6.81
N ASN A 324 6.24 15.02 7.06
CA ASN A 324 6.48 16.35 7.63
C ASN A 324 5.95 17.47 6.73
N LYS A 325 6.13 17.37 5.41
CA LYS A 325 5.56 18.32 4.45
C LYS A 325 4.03 18.34 4.52
N PHE A 326 3.38 17.18 4.68
CA PHE A 326 1.93 17.10 4.81
C PHE A 326 1.45 17.65 6.16
N VAL A 327 2.05 17.25 7.28
CA VAL A 327 1.70 17.70 8.63
C VAL A 327 1.80 19.22 8.74
N ASN A 328 2.86 19.82 8.20
CA ASN A 328 3.04 21.27 8.19
C ASN A 328 1.99 22.01 7.34
N ARG A 329 1.25 21.30 6.48
CA ARG A 329 0.16 21.86 5.66
C ARG A 329 -1.23 21.65 6.26
N ILE A 330 -1.38 20.81 7.28
CA ILE A 330 -2.68 20.58 7.92
C ILE A 330 -3.23 21.93 8.44
N GLY A 331 -4.45 22.28 8.02
CA GLY A 331 -5.10 23.54 8.39
C GLY A 331 -4.65 24.79 7.60
N TYR A 332 -3.66 24.65 6.71
CA TYR A 332 -3.19 25.69 5.79
C TYR A 332 -3.57 25.35 4.34
N ASP A 333 -4.86 25.05 4.11
CA ASP A 333 -5.37 24.66 2.80
C ASP A 333 -5.16 25.79 1.78
N ASN A 334 -4.11 25.67 0.98
CA ASN A 334 -3.74 26.59 -0.10
C ASN A 334 -4.58 26.35 -1.38
N TYR A 335 -5.85 25.98 -1.24
CA TYR A 335 -6.73 25.82 -2.40
C TYR A 335 -7.21 27.20 -2.88
N PHE A 336 -7.11 27.40 -4.19
CA PHE A 336 -7.62 28.61 -4.83
C PHE A 336 -9.11 28.45 -5.11
N GLY A 337 -9.95 28.98 -4.20
CA GLY A 337 -11.41 29.01 -4.35
C GLY A 337 -11.86 29.80 -5.57
N SER A 338 -13.02 29.43 -6.11
CA SER A 338 -13.66 30.05 -7.28
C SER A 338 -14.35 31.37 -6.96
N GLY A 339 -14.66 31.61 -5.69
CA GLY A 339 -15.53 32.71 -5.28
C GLY A 339 -17.00 32.43 -5.58
N ILE A 340 -17.35 31.20 -5.96
CA ILE A 340 -18.71 30.70 -6.09
C ILE A 340 -18.94 29.78 -4.90
N LYS A 341 -19.55 30.29 -3.83
CA LYS A 341 -19.59 29.61 -2.54
C LYS A 341 -20.10 28.16 -2.61
N PRO A 342 -21.20 27.83 -3.31
CA PRO A 342 -21.66 26.44 -3.41
C PRO A 342 -20.68 25.51 -4.14
N LEU A 343 -19.88 26.06 -5.06
CA LEU A 343 -18.81 25.29 -5.71
C LEU A 343 -17.67 25.06 -4.72
N ASP A 344 -17.21 26.12 -4.05
CA ASP A 344 -16.11 26.04 -3.07
C ASP A 344 -16.48 25.12 -1.90
N ASP A 345 -17.72 25.18 -1.39
CA ASP A 345 -18.22 24.26 -0.37
C ASP A 345 -18.22 22.79 -0.86
N SER A 346 -18.35 22.55 -2.17
CA SER A 346 -18.36 21.21 -2.74
C SER A 346 -16.96 20.62 -2.96
N ILE A 347 -15.98 21.45 -3.33
CA ILE A 347 -14.66 21.00 -3.85
C ILE A 347 -13.43 21.72 -3.26
N ASP A 348 -13.58 22.66 -2.34
CA ASP A 348 -12.52 23.45 -1.69
C ASP A 348 -11.68 24.39 -2.59
N GLY A 349 -11.74 24.23 -3.92
CA GLY A 349 -10.98 25.00 -4.90
C GLY A 349 -9.91 24.17 -5.62
N VAL A 350 -8.91 24.80 -6.24
CA VAL A 350 -7.83 24.09 -6.97
C VAL A 350 -6.50 24.32 -6.29
N GLY A 351 -5.75 23.26 -6.00
CA GLY A 351 -4.50 23.33 -5.27
C GLY A 351 -3.26 23.54 -6.17
N PRO A 352 -2.11 23.90 -5.59
CA PRO A 352 -0.82 23.90 -6.27
C PRO A 352 -0.49 22.52 -6.84
N GLY A 353 -0.07 22.46 -8.12
CA GLY A 353 0.22 21.19 -8.79
C GLY A 353 -1.00 20.43 -9.28
N GLU A 354 -2.21 20.93 -9.03
CA GLU A 354 -3.46 20.34 -9.51
C GLU A 354 -3.89 20.90 -10.87
N MET A 355 -4.59 20.07 -11.63
CA MET A 355 -5.23 20.45 -12.88
C MET A 355 -6.73 20.14 -12.79
N ALA A 356 -7.53 21.20 -12.88
CA ALA A 356 -8.98 21.14 -12.96
C ALA A 356 -9.43 21.29 -14.41
N ILE A 357 -10.18 20.32 -14.91
CA ILE A 357 -10.84 20.40 -16.21
C ILE A 357 -12.20 21.06 -16.03
N ILE A 358 -12.43 22.14 -16.78
CA ILE A 358 -13.73 22.81 -16.90
C ILE A 358 -14.24 22.58 -18.32
N ALA A 359 -15.20 21.68 -18.45
CA ALA A 359 -15.69 21.23 -19.74
C ALA A 359 -17.11 21.73 -20.02
N ALA A 360 -17.36 22.30 -21.19
CA ALA A 360 -18.71 22.67 -21.60
C ALA A 360 -18.85 22.72 -23.13
N ARG A 361 -20.08 22.79 -23.62
CA ARG A 361 -20.32 23.09 -25.04
C ARG A 361 -20.01 24.57 -25.35
N PRO A 362 -19.66 24.91 -26.60
CA PRO A 362 -19.51 26.30 -27.01
C PRO A 362 -20.75 27.12 -26.65
N GLY A 363 -20.56 28.27 -26.00
CA GLY A 363 -21.66 29.13 -25.56
C GLY A 363 -22.27 28.79 -24.20
N HIS A 364 -21.84 27.71 -23.52
CA HIS A 364 -22.29 27.35 -22.17
C HIS A 364 -21.42 27.97 -21.06
N GLY A 365 -20.71 29.08 -21.31
CA GLY A 365 -20.05 29.83 -20.25
C GLY A 365 -18.71 29.30 -19.71
N LYS A 366 -18.04 28.33 -20.37
CA LYS A 366 -16.72 27.79 -19.94
C LYS A 366 -15.71 28.88 -19.57
N SER A 367 -15.50 29.86 -20.47
CA SER A 367 -14.52 30.93 -20.28
C SER A 367 -14.99 31.98 -19.27
N ALA A 368 -16.32 32.11 -19.08
CA ALA A 368 -16.87 33.02 -18.08
C ALA A 368 -16.60 32.50 -16.65
N ILE A 369 -16.75 31.18 -16.42
CA ILE A 369 -16.41 30.56 -15.12
C ILE A 369 -14.92 30.76 -14.82
N ALA A 370 -14.06 30.43 -15.79
CA ALA A 370 -12.62 30.55 -15.61
C ALA A 370 -12.20 32.00 -15.34
N LEU A 371 -12.75 32.96 -16.09
CA LEU A 371 -12.47 34.38 -15.85
C LEU A 371 -12.96 34.85 -14.48
N GLN A 372 -14.15 34.44 -14.05
CA GLN A 372 -14.68 34.76 -12.73
C GLN A 372 -13.81 34.20 -11.61
N TRP A 373 -13.34 32.95 -11.75
CA TRP A 373 -12.43 32.30 -10.81
C TRP A 373 -11.09 33.04 -10.71
N LEU A 374 -10.46 33.32 -11.85
CA LEU A 374 -9.19 34.05 -11.88
C LEU A 374 -9.33 35.48 -11.31
N MET A 375 -10.43 36.17 -11.62
CA MET A 375 -10.70 37.50 -11.08
C MET A 375 -10.93 37.48 -9.57
N HIS A 376 -11.59 36.44 -9.04
CA HIS A 376 -11.74 36.27 -7.60
C HIS A 376 -10.38 36.07 -6.92
N ALA A 377 -9.55 35.15 -7.44
CA ALA A 377 -8.20 34.91 -6.95
C ALA A 377 -7.33 36.19 -6.99
N ALA A 378 -7.34 36.90 -8.12
CA ALA A 378 -6.59 38.15 -8.29
C ALA A 378 -7.02 39.24 -7.31
N ARG A 379 -8.32 39.38 -7.03
CA ARG A 379 -8.85 40.34 -6.03
C ARG A 379 -8.42 40.00 -4.61
N ASN A 380 -8.20 38.73 -4.31
CA ASN A 380 -7.66 38.27 -3.03
C ASN A 380 -6.12 38.32 -2.97
N GLY A 381 -5.47 38.93 -3.97
CA GLY A 381 -4.03 39.14 -4.00
C GLY A 381 -3.22 37.97 -4.59
N THR A 382 -3.87 36.92 -5.10
CA THR A 382 -3.19 35.80 -5.77
C THR A 382 -2.83 36.17 -7.20
N PRO A 383 -1.55 36.19 -7.61
CA PRO A 383 -1.19 36.46 -8.99
C PRO A 383 -1.67 35.32 -9.92
N VAL A 384 -2.31 35.69 -11.03
CA VAL A 384 -2.95 34.77 -11.96
C VAL A 384 -2.52 34.98 -13.41
N LEU A 385 -2.61 33.94 -14.23
CA LEU A 385 -2.33 34.01 -15.66
C LEU A 385 -3.45 33.36 -16.47
N MET A 386 -3.92 34.05 -17.52
CA MET A 386 -4.82 33.49 -18.52
C MET A 386 -4.08 33.31 -19.85
N LEU A 387 -4.03 32.08 -20.34
CA LEU A 387 -3.48 31.68 -21.63
C LEU A 387 -4.63 31.32 -22.57
N ASN A 388 -4.80 32.07 -23.65
CA ASN A 388 -5.93 31.89 -24.54
C ASN A 388 -5.51 31.52 -25.96
N ALA A 389 -6.03 30.39 -26.43
CA ALA A 389 -5.83 29.84 -27.76
C ALA A 389 -6.96 30.17 -28.75
N GLU A 390 -8.12 30.60 -28.25
CA GLU A 390 -9.29 30.94 -29.07
C GLU A 390 -9.43 32.45 -29.26
N MET A 391 -9.39 33.22 -28.17
CA MET A 391 -9.78 34.62 -28.12
C MET A 391 -8.60 35.58 -27.99
N GLY A 392 -8.66 36.69 -28.73
CA GLY A 392 -7.68 37.78 -28.66
C GLY A 392 -7.89 38.74 -27.48
N ARG A 393 -6.92 39.66 -27.28
CA ARG A 393 -6.97 40.69 -26.23
C ARG A 393 -8.25 41.53 -26.24
N ILE A 394 -8.74 41.92 -27.42
CA ILE A 394 -9.94 42.75 -27.58
C ILE A 394 -11.17 42.02 -27.05
N GLU A 395 -11.33 40.73 -27.38
CA GLU A 395 -12.51 39.97 -26.98
C GLU A 395 -12.52 39.65 -25.47
N ILE A 396 -11.34 39.48 -24.87
CA ILE A 396 -11.19 39.34 -23.42
C ILE A 396 -11.45 40.67 -22.71
N GLY A 397 -10.98 41.79 -23.27
CA GLY A 397 -11.33 43.13 -22.81
C GLY A 397 -12.84 43.36 -22.84
N ARG A 398 -13.52 42.97 -23.92
CA ARG A 398 -14.99 43.00 -24.03
C ARG A 398 -15.66 42.21 -22.89
N ARG A 399 -15.20 40.99 -22.60
CA ARG A 399 -15.75 40.19 -21.48
C ARG A 399 -15.48 40.81 -20.11
N ALA A 400 -14.32 41.42 -19.91
CA ALA A 400 -14.02 42.15 -18.68
C ALA A 400 -14.97 43.34 -18.48
N ILE A 401 -15.26 44.10 -19.55
CA ILE A 401 -16.25 45.20 -19.51
C ILE A 401 -17.65 44.68 -19.18
N GLN A 402 -18.09 43.58 -19.82
CA GLN A 402 -19.37 42.92 -19.47
C GLN A 402 -19.44 42.59 -17.99
N THR A 403 -18.35 42.03 -17.44
CA THR A 403 -18.25 41.68 -16.02
C THR A 403 -18.37 42.90 -15.10
N LEU A 404 -17.85 44.06 -15.52
CA LEU A 404 -17.87 45.29 -14.72
C LEU A 404 -19.22 46.02 -14.75
N ILE A 405 -19.85 46.13 -15.92
CA ILE A 405 -20.99 47.04 -16.12
C ILE A 405 -22.22 46.41 -16.80
N GLY A 406 -22.12 45.17 -17.28
CA GLY A 406 -23.15 44.51 -18.06
C GLY A 406 -23.38 45.12 -19.45
N GLY A 407 -24.34 44.58 -20.19
CA GLY A 407 -24.77 45.11 -21.49
C GLY A 407 -23.87 44.68 -22.65
N ASP A 408 -24.04 45.35 -23.78
CA ASP A 408 -23.27 45.12 -25.00
C ASP A 408 -22.55 46.38 -25.51
N GLU A 409 -21.80 46.21 -26.59
CA GLU A 409 -20.96 47.27 -27.17
C GLU A 409 -21.76 48.52 -27.56
N SER A 410 -23.02 48.37 -27.98
CA SER A 410 -23.87 49.51 -28.36
C SER A 410 -24.25 50.35 -27.14
N GLU A 411 -24.51 49.72 -26.00
CA GLU A 411 -24.80 50.39 -24.73
C GLU A 411 -23.56 51.11 -24.16
N TRP A 412 -22.36 50.62 -24.49
CA TRP A 412 -21.10 51.14 -23.96
C TRP A 412 -20.56 52.36 -24.68
N GLN A 413 -20.94 52.60 -25.93
CA GLN A 413 -20.43 53.72 -26.73
C GLN A 413 -20.56 55.06 -26.01
N ASN A 414 -21.64 55.25 -25.25
CA ASN A 414 -21.91 56.47 -24.48
C ASN A 414 -21.40 56.40 -23.02
N ARG A 415 -20.71 55.33 -22.63
CA ARG A 415 -20.27 55.05 -21.24
C ARG A 415 -18.76 54.86 -21.10
N GLN A 416 -17.97 55.25 -22.10
CA GLN A 416 -16.52 55.06 -22.12
C GLN A 416 -15.82 55.57 -20.84
N LYS A 417 -16.17 56.77 -20.37
CA LYS A 417 -15.59 57.33 -19.13
C LYS A 417 -15.88 56.49 -17.88
N GLU A 418 -17.08 55.90 -17.79
CA GLU A 418 -17.44 55.01 -16.68
C GLU A 418 -16.63 53.71 -16.75
N ILE A 419 -16.44 53.17 -17.95
CA ILE A 419 -15.64 51.97 -18.20
C ILE A 419 -14.18 52.19 -17.78
N GLU A 420 -13.58 53.29 -18.26
CA GLU A 420 -12.21 53.67 -17.93
C GLU A 420 -12.04 53.84 -16.42
N TYR A 421 -12.95 54.57 -15.76
CA TYR A 421 -12.93 54.76 -14.32
C TYR A 421 -12.99 53.43 -13.55
N LYS A 422 -13.94 52.55 -13.89
CA LYS A 422 -14.09 51.24 -13.23
C LYS A 422 -12.91 50.31 -13.52
N ALA A 423 -12.33 50.35 -14.71
CA ALA A 423 -11.17 49.54 -15.05
C ALA A 423 -9.93 49.98 -14.23
N THR A 424 -9.69 51.29 -14.13
CA THR A 424 -8.65 51.87 -13.27
C THR A 424 -8.86 51.50 -11.81
N GLU A 425 -10.08 51.65 -11.29
CA GLU A 425 -10.37 51.41 -9.87
C GLU A 425 -10.31 49.91 -9.51
N LEU A 426 -10.87 49.04 -10.34
CA LEU A 426 -11.14 47.64 -9.98
C LEU A 426 -10.22 46.61 -10.63
N ILE A 427 -9.50 46.97 -11.70
CA ILE A 427 -8.71 46.02 -12.51
C ILE A 427 -7.23 46.39 -12.60
N GLU A 428 -6.88 47.67 -12.76
CA GLU A 428 -5.51 48.10 -13.11
C GLU A 428 -4.42 47.56 -12.16
N LYS A 429 -4.73 47.45 -10.86
CA LYS A 429 -3.80 46.98 -9.83
C LYS A 429 -3.86 45.48 -9.58
N LEU A 430 -4.75 44.74 -10.23
CA LEU A 430 -4.87 43.30 -10.03
C LEU A 430 -3.64 42.58 -10.64
N PRO A 431 -3.09 41.56 -9.96
CA PRO A 431 -1.98 40.77 -10.47
C PRO A 431 -2.47 39.73 -11.50
N PHE A 432 -3.11 40.22 -12.57
CA PHE A 432 -3.74 39.40 -13.61
C PHE A 432 -2.96 39.55 -14.92
N TYR A 433 -2.37 38.46 -15.40
CA TYR A 433 -1.61 38.42 -16.65
C TYR A 433 -2.39 37.71 -17.76
N PHE A 434 -2.14 38.10 -19.01
CA PHE A 434 -2.79 37.51 -20.18
C PHE A 434 -1.81 37.31 -21.35
N HIS A 435 -1.88 36.15 -22.01
CA HIS A 435 -1.21 35.89 -23.28
C HIS A 435 -2.06 35.09 -24.25
N ASN A 436 -1.89 35.38 -25.54
CA ASN A 436 -2.37 34.51 -26.60
C ASN A 436 -1.36 33.40 -26.88
N VAL A 437 -1.84 32.17 -27.05
CA VAL A 437 -1.01 30.98 -27.30
C VAL A 437 -1.58 30.16 -28.46
N SER A 438 -0.73 29.37 -29.13
CA SER A 438 -1.18 28.48 -30.21
C SER A 438 -0.50 27.10 -30.18
N THR A 439 0.55 26.96 -29.36
CA THR A 439 1.31 25.72 -29.21
C THR A 439 1.54 25.41 -27.74
N LEU A 440 1.79 24.14 -27.45
CA LEU A 440 2.07 23.64 -26.10
C LEU A 440 3.37 24.24 -25.52
N GLU A 441 4.39 24.43 -26.35
CA GLU A 441 5.67 25.00 -25.92
C GLU A 441 5.52 26.44 -25.44
N HIS A 442 4.62 27.23 -26.05
CA HIS A 442 4.30 28.56 -25.55
C HIS A 442 3.59 28.52 -24.20
N VAL A 443 2.69 27.55 -24.00
CA VAL A 443 1.99 27.37 -22.71
C VAL A 443 3.02 27.09 -21.61
N GLU A 444 3.88 26.08 -21.78
CA GLU A 444 4.91 25.73 -20.80
C GLU A 444 5.87 26.89 -20.54
N LYS A 445 6.32 27.57 -21.60
CA LYS A 445 7.21 28.73 -21.46
C LYS A 445 6.59 29.83 -20.59
N TYR A 446 5.32 30.15 -20.82
CA TYR A 446 4.63 31.17 -20.02
C TYR A 446 4.34 30.67 -18.59
N MET A 447 3.94 29.41 -18.42
CA MET A 447 3.77 28.81 -17.09
C MET A 447 5.06 28.93 -16.27
N ALA A 448 6.20 28.48 -16.82
CA ALA A 448 7.51 28.56 -16.17
C ALA A 448 7.92 30.00 -15.85
N HIS A 449 7.75 30.93 -16.79
CA HIS A 449 8.12 32.33 -16.61
C HIS A 449 7.30 33.03 -15.54
N TYR A 450 5.98 32.81 -15.53
CA TYR A 450 5.07 33.47 -14.59
C TYR A 450 5.05 32.81 -13.21
N ALA A 451 5.28 31.49 -13.11
CA ALA A 451 5.50 30.82 -11.83
C ALA A 451 6.69 31.43 -11.08
N LYS A 452 7.79 31.75 -11.78
CA LYS A 452 8.94 32.50 -11.20
C LYS A 452 8.58 33.91 -10.73
N LYS A 453 7.48 34.49 -11.22
CA LYS A 453 6.94 35.78 -10.79
C LYS A 453 5.88 35.65 -9.68
N GLY A 454 5.69 34.45 -9.14
CA GLY A 454 4.73 34.18 -8.07
C GLY A 454 3.29 33.96 -8.55
N VAL A 455 3.05 33.70 -9.84
CA VAL A 455 1.73 33.22 -10.29
C VAL A 455 1.44 31.86 -9.70
N GLN A 456 0.23 31.70 -9.15
CA GLN A 456 -0.19 30.50 -8.45
C GLN A 456 -1.36 29.78 -9.12
N LEU A 457 -2.17 30.49 -9.91
CA LEU A 457 -3.32 29.93 -10.64
C LEU A 457 -3.29 30.35 -12.10
N ILE A 458 -3.45 29.38 -13.01
CA ILE A 458 -3.35 29.59 -14.45
C ILE A 458 -4.58 29.01 -15.14
N ALA A 459 -5.23 29.74 -16.05
CA ALA A 459 -6.25 29.18 -16.94
C ALA A 459 -5.73 29.01 -18.36
N VAL A 460 -6.06 27.88 -19.00
CA VAL A 460 -5.74 27.60 -20.41
C VAL A 460 -7.04 27.37 -21.18
N ASP A 461 -7.39 28.31 -22.06
CA ASP A 461 -8.65 28.33 -22.82
C ASP A 461 -8.41 28.20 -24.32
N TYR A 462 -8.64 27.06 -24.98
CA TYR A 462 -8.97 25.73 -24.45
C TYR A 462 -8.04 24.69 -25.08
N LEU A 463 -7.85 23.56 -24.40
CA LEU A 463 -6.75 22.62 -24.68
C LEU A 463 -6.76 22.09 -26.12
N GLN A 464 -7.94 21.76 -26.65
CA GLN A 464 -8.06 21.11 -27.96
C GLN A 464 -7.68 22.01 -29.17
N LEU A 465 -7.36 23.29 -28.96
CA LEU A 465 -6.82 24.18 -30.01
C LEU A 465 -5.30 24.24 -30.06
N LEU A 466 -4.62 23.77 -29.01
CA LEU A 466 -3.16 23.80 -28.95
C LEU A 466 -2.56 22.77 -29.91
N ARG A 467 -1.38 23.09 -30.44
CA ARG A 467 -0.59 22.19 -31.28
C ARG A 467 0.59 21.63 -30.47
N ALA A 468 0.80 20.31 -30.53
CA ALA A 468 1.88 19.58 -29.84
C ALA A 468 3.16 19.45 -30.71
N GLY A 469 3.49 20.47 -31.51
CA GLY A 469 4.68 20.49 -32.37
C GLY A 469 4.64 19.56 -33.60
N LYS A 470 4.67 18.23 -33.42
CA LYS A 470 4.70 17.24 -34.51
C LYS A 470 3.33 17.02 -35.16
N LYS A 471 3.29 16.52 -36.40
CA LYS A 471 2.05 16.01 -37.02
C LYS A 471 1.69 14.68 -36.35
N GLN A 472 0.64 14.68 -35.55
CA GLN A 472 0.13 13.51 -34.82
C GLN A 472 -1.37 13.38 -35.03
N GLY A 473 -1.94 12.22 -34.69
CA GLY A 473 -3.40 12.09 -34.59
C GLY A 473 -3.95 13.06 -33.54
N ARG A 474 -5.19 13.53 -33.72
CA ARG A 474 -5.81 14.50 -32.79
C ARG A 474 -5.88 13.98 -31.35
N TYR A 475 -6.16 12.68 -31.18
CA TYR A 475 -6.16 12.00 -29.89
C TYR A 475 -4.79 12.02 -29.20
N GLU A 476 -3.73 11.68 -29.94
CA GLU A 476 -2.35 11.68 -29.43
C GLU A 476 -1.91 13.08 -29.03
N ALA A 477 -2.24 14.09 -29.85
CA ALA A 477 -1.91 15.48 -29.55
C ALA A 477 -2.59 15.97 -28.26
N VAL A 478 -3.88 15.68 -28.05
CA VAL A 478 -4.61 16.05 -26.83
C VAL A 478 -4.06 15.31 -25.61
N THR A 479 -3.69 14.04 -25.77
CA THR A 479 -3.03 13.23 -24.73
C THR A 479 -1.70 13.86 -24.31
N GLU A 480 -0.83 14.21 -25.26
CA GLU A 480 0.44 14.87 -24.97
C GLU A 480 0.24 16.23 -24.28
N ILE A 481 -0.68 17.05 -24.78
CA ILE A 481 -1.00 18.37 -24.22
C ILE A 481 -1.44 18.25 -22.76
N SER A 482 -2.36 17.33 -22.46
CA SER A 482 -2.86 17.08 -21.11
C SER A 482 -1.73 16.69 -20.15
N GLN A 483 -0.92 15.70 -20.53
CA GLN A 483 0.16 15.19 -19.69
C GLN A 483 1.20 16.25 -19.41
N ARG A 484 1.64 16.99 -20.44
CA ARG A 484 2.66 18.03 -20.30
C ARG A 484 2.18 19.22 -19.48
N ILE A 485 0.93 19.65 -19.64
CA ILE A 485 0.35 20.70 -18.78
C ILE A 485 0.26 20.22 -17.33
N LYS A 486 -0.18 18.98 -17.09
CA LYS A 486 -0.23 18.41 -15.74
C LYS A 486 1.15 18.29 -15.11
N THR A 487 2.15 17.85 -15.88
CA THR A 487 3.55 17.81 -15.43
C THR A 487 4.05 19.21 -15.10
N SER A 488 3.84 20.19 -15.97
CA SER A 488 4.24 21.58 -15.73
C SER A 488 3.55 22.19 -14.50
N ALA A 489 2.27 21.87 -14.26
CA ALA A 489 1.56 22.28 -13.05
C ALA A 489 2.28 21.79 -11.79
N ARG A 490 2.69 20.50 -11.75
CA ARG A 490 3.42 19.90 -10.63
C ARG A 490 4.83 20.46 -10.48
N GLU A 491 5.58 20.56 -11.57
CA GLU A 491 6.95 21.08 -11.60
C GLU A 491 7.04 22.51 -11.08
N HIS A 492 6.05 23.34 -11.43
CA HIS A 492 6.01 24.74 -11.03
C HIS A 492 5.13 25.00 -9.81
N ASN A 493 4.50 23.97 -9.25
CA ASN A 493 3.62 24.05 -8.09
C ASN A 493 2.54 25.14 -8.25
N VAL A 494 1.85 25.14 -9.39
CA VAL A 494 0.75 26.06 -9.72
C VAL A 494 -0.54 25.29 -9.99
N GLY A 495 -1.69 25.85 -9.62
CA GLY A 495 -3.00 25.32 -10.00
C GLY A 495 -3.34 25.66 -11.44
N VAL A 496 -3.97 24.72 -12.16
CA VAL A 496 -4.35 24.92 -13.57
C VAL A 496 -5.85 24.70 -13.77
N LEU A 497 -6.52 25.67 -14.40
CA LEU A 497 -7.87 25.56 -14.94
C LEU A 497 -7.77 25.28 -16.44
N ALA A 498 -7.88 24.02 -16.83
CA ALA A 498 -7.83 23.57 -18.22
C ALA A 498 -9.24 23.52 -18.82
N LEU A 499 -9.54 24.44 -19.74
CA LEU A 499 -10.86 24.46 -20.37
C LEU A 499 -10.89 23.45 -21.50
N CYS A 500 -11.99 22.70 -21.57
CA CYS A 500 -12.21 21.67 -22.56
C CYS A 500 -13.58 21.82 -23.20
N GLN A 501 -13.71 21.40 -24.46
CA GLN A 501 -14.99 21.27 -25.13
C GLN A 501 -15.53 19.85 -25.01
N VAL A 502 -16.83 19.69 -24.79
CA VAL A 502 -17.52 18.37 -24.77
C VAL A 502 -18.13 17.99 -26.13
N SER A 503 -18.46 16.70 -26.29
CA SER A 503 -19.17 16.17 -27.47
C SER A 503 -20.54 16.84 -27.66
N ARG A 504 -20.94 17.01 -28.93
CA ARG A 504 -22.27 17.51 -29.32
C ARG A 504 -23.39 16.58 -28.86
N ASP A 505 -23.10 15.31 -28.61
CA ASP A 505 -24.11 14.32 -28.24
C ASP A 505 -24.77 14.62 -26.89
N VAL A 506 -24.10 15.37 -26.01
CA VAL A 506 -24.68 15.82 -24.74
C VAL A 506 -25.91 16.71 -24.97
N GLU A 507 -25.92 17.53 -26.03
CA GLU A 507 -27.05 18.42 -26.34
C GLU A 507 -28.31 17.67 -26.79
N ARG A 508 -28.18 16.39 -27.17
CA ARG A 508 -29.29 15.56 -27.66
C ARG A 508 -30.00 14.80 -26.55
N ARG A 509 -29.49 14.83 -25.31
CA ARG A 509 -30.05 14.07 -24.19
C ARG A 509 -31.18 14.89 -23.53
N ASP A 510 -32.32 14.25 -23.31
CA ASP A 510 -33.46 14.87 -22.60
C ASP A 510 -33.10 15.16 -21.12
N ASN A 511 -32.33 14.26 -20.50
CA ASN A 511 -31.72 14.45 -19.19
C ASN A 511 -30.20 14.55 -19.33
N VAL A 512 -29.66 15.74 -19.06
CA VAL A 512 -28.22 16.00 -19.16
C VAL A 512 -27.50 15.34 -17.99
N HIS A 513 -26.97 14.17 -18.27
CA HIS A 513 -26.01 13.49 -17.43
C HIS A 513 -24.66 13.51 -18.14
N PHE A 514 -23.64 14.06 -17.49
CA PHE A 514 -22.28 14.09 -18.02
C PHE A 514 -21.52 12.86 -17.54
N ASN A 515 -20.90 12.18 -18.48
CA ASN A 515 -19.96 11.10 -18.22
C ASN A 515 -18.56 11.58 -18.59
N ALA A 516 -17.53 10.98 -18.01
CA ALA A 516 -16.15 11.30 -18.38
C ALA A 516 -15.86 11.06 -19.88
N SER A 517 -16.58 10.12 -20.51
CA SER A 517 -16.56 9.87 -21.96
C SER A 517 -17.02 11.07 -22.81
N ASP A 518 -17.74 12.03 -22.24
CA ASP A 518 -18.21 13.23 -22.95
C ASP A 518 -17.09 14.24 -23.26
N LEU A 519 -15.91 14.08 -22.65
CA LEU A 519 -14.74 14.94 -22.89
C LEU A 519 -14.14 14.84 -24.32
N ARG A 520 -14.63 13.89 -25.14
CA ARG A 520 -14.28 13.64 -26.56
C ARG A 520 -12.79 13.38 -26.79
N GLU A 521 -12.46 12.24 -27.41
CA GLU A 521 -11.09 11.94 -27.88
C GLU A 521 -10.03 12.03 -26.75
N SER A 522 -10.40 11.73 -25.50
CA SER A 522 -9.58 12.15 -24.35
C SER A 522 -9.72 11.32 -23.07
N GLY A 523 -9.71 9.99 -23.17
CA GLY A 523 -9.59 9.16 -21.96
C GLY A 523 -8.41 9.58 -21.07
N GLN A 524 -7.34 10.12 -21.67
CA GLN A 524 -6.21 10.68 -20.94
C GLN A 524 -6.54 11.92 -20.11
N LEU A 525 -7.39 12.83 -20.62
CA LEU A 525 -7.80 14.04 -19.88
C LEU A 525 -8.46 13.66 -18.56
N GLU A 526 -9.27 12.59 -18.56
CA GLU A 526 -9.88 12.07 -17.34
C GLU A 526 -8.83 11.58 -16.34
N GLN A 527 -7.81 10.85 -16.80
CA GLN A 527 -6.78 10.29 -15.93
C GLN A 527 -5.90 11.38 -15.32
N ASP A 528 -5.51 12.38 -16.11
CA ASP A 528 -4.55 13.41 -15.71
C ASP A 528 -5.14 14.47 -14.77
N ALA A 529 -6.44 14.76 -14.90
CA ALA A 529 -7.11 15.77 -14.10
C ALA A 529 -7.31 15.33 -12.65
N ASP A 530 -7.13 16.26 -11.71
CA ASP A 530 -7.47 16.05 -10.29
C ASP A 530 -8.91 16.46 -9.99
N LEU A 531 -9.47 17.38 -10.78
CA LEU A 531 -10.86 17.84 -10.69
C LEU A 531 -11.47 17.87 -12.11
N ILE A 532 -12.69 17.37 -12.27
CA ILE A 532 -13.44 17.45 -13.54
C ILE A 532 -14.82 18.02 -13.28
N MET A 533 -15.17 19.08 -13.99
CA MET A 533 -16.47 19.74 -13.90
C MET A 533 -17.06 19.99 -15.29
N PHE A 534 -18.37 19.82 -15.39
CA PHE A 534 -19.14 20.06 -16.60
C PHE A 534 -20.15 21.17 -16.40
N GLY A 535 -20.11 22.15 -17.31
CA GLY A 535 -20.99 23.31 -17.30
C GLY A 535 -22.18 23.15 -18.24
N TRP A 536 -23.39 23.39 -17.74
CA TRP A 536 -24.61 23.34 -18.52
C TRP A 536 -25.50 24.58 -18.31
N TRP A 537 -25.59 25.41 -19.35
CA TRP A 537 -26.54 26.53 -19.37
C TRP A 537 -27.87 26.11 -19.97
N HIS A 538 -28.93 26.15 -19.18
CA HIS A 538 -30.26 25.65 -19.59
C HIS A 538 -30.85 26.43 -20.76
N ALA A 539 -30.49 27.70 -20.95
CA ALA A 539 -30.89 28.51 -22.10
C ALA A 539 -30.59 27.86 -23.47
N ARG A 540 -29.55 27.01 -23.51
CA ARG A 540 -29.08 26.31 -24.71
C ARG A 540 -29.55 24.86 -24.80
N GLY A 541 -30.32 24.39 -23.81
CA GLY A 541 -30.83 23.03 -23.78
C GLY A 541 -31.99 22.76 -24.75
N ALA A 542 -32.24 21.48 -25.00
CA ALA A 542 -33.40 21.05 -25.78
C ALA A 542 -34.73 21.31 -25.05
N TYR A 543 -34.73 21.23 -23.71
CA TYR A 543 -35.91 21.40 -22.85
C TYR A 543 -35.63 22.38 -21.70
N ASN A 544 -36.68 22.98 -21.15
CA ASN A 544 -36.65 23.89 -20.00
C ASN A 544 -35.60 25.03 -20.12
N ARG A 545 -35.72 25.82 -21.19
CA ARG A 545 -34.77 26.91 -21.56
C ARG A 545 -34.85 28.13 -20.66
N ASP A 546 -34.52 27.98 -19.39
CA ASP A 546 -34.38 29.10 -18.48
C ASP A 546 -33.02 29.81 -18.71
N PRO A 547 -33.01 31.09 -19.15
CA PRO A 547 -31.77 31.84 -19.38
C PRO A 547 -30.99 32.13 -18.09
N LYS A 548 -31.62 32.03 -16.92
CA LYS A 548 -30.95 32.22 -15.64
C LYS A 548 -30.39 30.93 -15.10
N LYS A 549 -30.99 29.75 -15.36
CA LYS A 549 -30.56 28.50 -14.72
C LYS A 549 -29.24 27.97 -15.32
N TYR A 550 -28.29 27.61 -14.46
CA TYR A 550 -27.03 26.99 -14.83
C TYR A 550 -26.67 25.84 -13.88
N ASP A 551 -26.23 24.71 -14.41
CA ASP A 551 -25.79 23.57 -13.60
C ASP A 551 -24.28 23.34 -13.78
N LEU A 552 -23.58 23.15 -12.67
CA LEU A 552 -22.22 22.61 -12.63
C LEU A 552 -22.24 21.19 -12.09
N HIS A 553 -21.82 20.24 -12.92
CA HIS A 553 -21.73 18.84 -12.55
C HIS A 553 -20.27 18.49 -12.24
N ILE A 554 -19.98 18.06 -11.02
CA ILE A 554 -18.65 17.67 -10.58
C ILE A 554 -18.54 16.15 -10.71
N ALA A 555 -17.66 15.70 -11.60
CA ALA A 555 -17.52 14.29 -11.96
C ALA A 555 -16.33 13.61 -11.27
N LYS A 556 -15.30 14.37 -10.89
CA LYS A 556 -14.08 13.83 -10.29
C LYS A 556 -13.47 14.82 -9.32
N ARG A 557 -12.97 14.33 -8.18
CA ARG A 557 -12.06 15.02 -7.26
C ARG A 557 -11.08 14.00 -6.69
N ARG A 558 -9.78 14.15 -6.95
CA ARG A 558 -8.74 13.20 -6.52
C ARG A 558 -8.31 13.41 -5.07
N ASN A 559 -8.14 14.67 -4.68
CA ASN A 559 -7.55 15.06 -3.39
C ASN A 559 -8.61 15.60 -2.41
N GLY A 560 -9.78 14.97 -2.35
CA GLY A 560 -10.86 15.37 -1.46
C GLY A 560 -12.22 14.78 -1.85
N PRO A 561 -13.23 14.87 -0.99
CA PRO A 561 -14.58 14.42 -1.32
C PRO A 561 -15.25 15.38 -2.32
N ILE A 562 -16.22 14.87 -3.08
CA ILE A 562 -17.23 15.69 -3.75
C ILE A 562 -18.40 15.78 -2.79
N ARG A 563 -18.59 16.92 -2.12
CA ARG A 563 -19.69 17.06 -1.13
C ARG A 563 -21.05 17.26 -1.82
N THR A 564 -21.06 17.84 -3.01
CA THR A 564 -22.28 18.04 -3.81
C THR A 564 -21.96 17.84 -5.29
N ALA A 565 -22.42 16.73 -5.88
CA ALA A 565 -22.09 16.36 -7.26
C ALA A 565 -22.72 17.27 -8.33
N LYS A 566 -23.78 18.00 -7.99
CA LYS A 566 -24.45 18.95 -8.88
C LYS A 566 -24.73 20.25 -8.13
N VAL A 567 -24.08 21.33 -8.56
CA VAL A 567 -24.27 22.68 -8.03
C VAL A 567 -25.17 23.45 -8.99
N GLU A 568 -26.33 23.89 -8.50
CA GLU A 568 -27.24 24.76 -9.27
C GLU A 568 -26.90 26.22 -9.01
N LEU A 569 -26.81 27.00 -10.09
CA LEU A 569 -26.41 28.41 -10.09
C LEU A 569 -27.37 29.24 -10.97
N SER A 570 -27.29 30.56 -10.82
CA SER A 570 -27.89 31.52 -11.72
C SER A 570 -26.82 32.17 -12.61
N PHE A 571 -27.04 32.28 -13.91
CA PHE A 571 -26.18 32.96 -14.88
C PHE A 571 -26.75 34.33 -15.26
N ASP A 572 -26.05 35.41 -14.87
CA ASP A 572 -26.30 36.79 -15.31
C ASP A 572 -25.62 36.98 -16.67
N ALA A 573 -26.33 36.60 -17.74
CA ALA A 573 -25.80 36.62 -19.10
C ALA A 573 -25.30 38.01 -19.57
N PRO A 574 -26.00 39.14 -19.29
CA PRO A 574 -25.47 40.47 -19.58
C PRO A 574 -24.13 40.77 -18.93
N ARG A 575 -23.87 40.25 -17.72
CA ARG A 575 -22.60 40.41 -17.02
C ARG A 575 -21.60 39.28 -17.23
N GLN A 576 -22.00 38.18 -17.88
CA GLN A 576 -21.21 36.95 -17.98
C GLN A 576 -20.78 36.42 -16.60
N GLN A 577 -21.66 36.50 -15.59
CA GLN A 577 -21.35 36.14 -14.20
C GLN A 577 -22.26 35.03 -13.65
N PHE A 578 -21.69 34.17 -12.82
CA PHE A 578 -22.38 33.15 -12.05
C PHE A 578 -22.72 33.66 -10.65
N ARG A 579 -23.95 33.40 -10.22
CA ARG A 579 -24.54 33.76 -8.93
C ARG A 579 -25.20 32.52 -8.31
N TRP A 580 -25.53 32.57 -7.03
CA TRP A 580 -26.17 31.46 -6.31
C TRP A 580 -27.18 31.98 -5.29
#